data_AF-A0A2S8P9E8-F1
#
_entry.id   AF-A0A2S8P9E8-F1
#
_cell.length_a   1.000
_cell.length_b   1.000
_cell.length_c   1.000
_cell.angle_alpha   90.00
_cell.angle_beta   90.00
_cell.angle_gamma   90.00
#
_symmetry.space_group_name_H-M   'P 1'
#
loop_
_entity.id
_entity.type
_entity.pdbx_description
1 polymer ?
#
loop_
_entity_poly.entity_id
_entity_poly.type
_entity_poly.pdbx_seq_one_letter_code
_entity_poly.pdbx_strand_id
1 'polypeptide(L)'
;MKRRSQLGNRNRTAQAKPVRNRTHKFIAGLMSAIIPGLGHIYLRLYMRGLTFMLLVLLDLSAVLYFSSIGIQINVPLLILLALCIPVIYFYNVYDVLQSADWVMMRRRRAVTQSSMDKPISNERSARDAMMVWERGISFGLLLIVGGSLMVLFFRKPRWFQEILAVYGGYSFAILMIIGGLLLFGRETWVMLRKKRL
;
A
#
# COMPACT_ATOMS: atom_id res chain seq x y z
N MET A 1 -30.40 64.14 -16.44
CA MET A 1 -31.30 62.97 -16.36
C MET A 1 -30.52 61.77 -15.86
N LYS A 2 -30.96 61.18 -14.75
CA LYS A 2 -30.31 60.09 -14.00
C LYS A 2 -31.10 58.82 -14.31
N ARG A 3 -30.52 57.82 -14.99
CA ARG A 3 -31.07 56.46 -15.02
C ARG A 3 -29.97 55.42 -14.89
N ARG A 4 -29.66 55.10 -13.63
CA ARG A 4 -29.21 53.77 -13.23
C ARG A 4 -30.40 52.83 -13.35
N SER A 5 -30.23 51.72 -14.06
CA SER A 5 -31.10 50.54 -14.05
C SER A 5 -30.14 49.35 -14.19
N GLN A 6 -29.66 48.82 -13.06
CA GLN A 6 -30.20 47.61 -12.42
C GLN A 6 -30.01 46.40 -13.34
N LEU A 7 -28.84 45.76 -13.27
CA LEU A 7 -28.65 44.51 -12.51
C LEU A 7 -29.53 43.35 -13.03
N GLY A 8 -29.18 42.84 -14.21
CA GLY A 8 -29.53 41.50 -14.63
C GLY A 8 -28.40 40.52 -14.30
N ASN A 9 -27.95 40.47 -13.04
CA ASN A 9 -27.00 39.45 -12.60
C ASN A 9 -27.75 38.11 -12.52
N ARG A 10 -27.92 37.44 -13.66
CA ARG A 10 -28.32 36.04 -13.72
C ARG A 10 -27.18 35.23 -13.12
N ASN A 11 -27.18 35.15 -11.80
CA ASN A 11 -26.51 34.10 -11.05
C ASN A 11 -27.05 32.76 -11.60
N ARG A 12 -26.40 32.26 -12.65
CA ARG A 12 -26.39 30.83 -12.96
C ARG A 12 -25.71 30.21 -11.75
N THR A 13 -26.51 29.86 -10.76
CA THR A 13 -26.14 28.87 -9.76
C THR A 13 -25.76 27.64 -10.56
N ALA A 14 -24.48 27.51 -10.86
CA ALA A 14 -23.90 26.31 -11.40
C ALA A 14 -24.19 25.25 -10.34
N GLN A 15 -25.31 24.54 -10.53
CA GLN A 15 -25.71 23.45 -9.68
C GLN A 15 -24.57 22.44 -9.75
N ALA A 16 -23.74 22.41 -8.70
CA ALA A 16 -22.72 21.42 -8.53
C ALA A 16 -23.45 20.09 -8.36
N LYS A 17 -23.67 19.39 -9.49
CA LYS A 17 -24.26 18.06 -9.55
C LYS A 17 -23.55 17.21 -8.48
N PRO A 18 -24.24 16.61 -7.50
CA PRO A 18 -23.58 15.82 -6.47
C PRO A 18 -22.87 14.68 -7.19
N VAL A 19 -21.55 14.75 -7.25
CA VAL A 19 -20.73 13.79 -8.00
C VAL A 19 -21.04 12.40 -7.43
N ARG A 20 -21.75 11.60 -8.23
CA ARG A 20 -22.14 10.20 -8.00
C ARG A 20 -20.89 9.32 -7.98
N ASN A 21 -20.04 9.52 -6.98
CA ASN A 21 -18.69 8.96 -6.93
C ASN A 21 -18.48 8.01 -5.74
N ARG A 22 -19.46 7.86 -4.84
CA ARG A 22 -19.39 6.84 -3.76
C ARG A 22 -19.36 5.42 -4.32
N THR A 23 -20.05 5.17 -5.43
CA THR A 23 -20.10 3.86 -6.08
C THR A 23 -18.74 3.41 -6.62
N HIS A 24 -17.96 4.31 -7.23
CA HIS A 24 -16.61 3.98 -7.72
C HIS A 24 -15.63 3.62 -6.60
N LYS A 25 -15.79 4.19 -5.39
CA LYS A 25 -14.99 3.83 -4.22
C LYS A 25 -15.34 2.46 -3.68
N PHE A 26 -16.63 2.17 -3.59
CA PHE A 26 -17.13 0.87 -3.15
C PHE A 26 -16.70 -0.24 -4.13
N ILE A 27 -16.78 0.03 -5.43
CA ILE A 27 -16.32 -0.91 -6.46
C ILE A 27 -14.80 -1.13 -6.40
N ALA A 28 -14.01 -0.08 -6.20
CA ALA A 28 -12.55 -0.22 -6.05
C ALA A 28 -12.18 -1.06 -4.81
N GLY A 29 -12.81 -0.77 -3.67
CA GLY A 29 -12.62 -1.55 -2.43
C GLY A 29 -13.08 -2.99 -2.57
N LEU A 30 -14.24 -3.22 -3.21
CA LEU A 30 -14.78 -4.55 -3.47
C LEU A 30 -13.86 -5.36 -4.41
N MET A 31 -13.34 -4.75 -5.48
CA MET A 31 -12.35 -5.37 -6.37
C MET A 31 -11.08 -5.77 -5.61
N SER A 32 -10.61 -4.93 -4.69
CA SER A 32 -9.47 -5.25 -3.83
C SER A 32 -9.75 -6.39 -2.85
N ALA A 33 -10.99 -6.51 -2.39
CA ALA A 33 -11.41 -7.57 -1.50
C ALA A 33 -11.58 -8.93 -2.22
N ILE A 34 -11.74 -8.95 -3.55
CA ILE A 34 -11.82 -10.21 -4.31
C ILE A 34 -10.44 -10.69 -4.71
N ILE A 35 -9.59 -9.80 -5.24
CA ILE A 35 -8.20 -10.12 -5.57
C ILE A 35 -7.30 -9.01 -5.04
N PRO A 36 -6.31 -9.35 -4.19
CA PRO A 36 -5.42 -8.37 -3.60
C PRO A 36 -4.66 -7.63 -4.70
N GLY A 37 -4.75 -6.30 -4.68
CA GLY A 37 -4.08 -5.40 -5.63
C GLY A 37 -4.92 -4.97 -6.84
N LEU A 38 -6.07 -5.60 -7.11
CA LEU A 38 -6.94 -5.16 -8.22
C LEU A 38 -7.58 -3.78 -7.98
N GLY A 39 -7.92 -3.45 -6.73
CA GLY A 39 -8.49 -2.14 -6.42
C GLY A 39 -7.55 -0.99 -6.74
N HIS A 40 -6.24 -1.16 -6.49
CA HIS A 40 -5.20 -0.18 -6.87
C HIS A 40 -5.09 -0.02 -8.38
N ILE A 41 -5.13 -1.13 -9.13
CA ILE A 41 -5.09 -1.11 -10.59
C ILE A 41 -6.32 -0.39 -11.16
N TYR A 42 -7.51 -0.61 -10.58
CA TYR A 42 -8.73 0.11 -10.96
C TYR A 42 -8.60 1.63 -10.77
N LEU A 43 -7.89 2.07 -9.73
CA LEU A 43 -7.55 3.48 -9.45
C LEU A 43 -6.40 4.02 -10.33
N ARG A 44 -5.86 3.21 -11.26
CA ARG A 44 -4.66 3.49 -12.09
C ARG A 44 -3.35 3.56 -11.30
N LEU A 45 -3.29 2.97 -10.10
CA LEU A 45 -2.09 2.82 -9.28
C LEU A 45 -1.48 1.42 -9.50
N TYR A 46 -0.94 1.20 -10.70
CA TYR A 46 -0.45 -0.12 -11.13
C TYR A 46 0.69 -0.66 -10.25
N MET A 47 1.67 0.18 -9.91
CA MET A 47 2.84 -0.25 -9.13
C MET A 47 2.43 -0.77 -7.75
N ARG A 48 1.55 -0.05 -7.05
CA ARG A 48 1.02 -0.51 -5.75
C ARG A 48 0.25 -1.82 -5.87
N GLY A 49 -0.63 -1.91 -6.88
CA GLY A 49 -1.40 -3.13 -7.11
C GLY A 49 -0.51 -4.35 -7.34
N LEU A 50 0.53 -4.19 -8.17
CA LEU A 50 1.52 -5.23 -8.42
C LEU A 50 2.34 -5.59 -7.18
N THR A 51 2.72 -4.61 -6.35
CA THR A 51 3.41 -4.89 -5.07
C THR A 51 2.55 -5.77 -4.17
N PHE A 52 1.27 -5.46 -4.03
CA PHE A 52 0.35 -6.28 -3.22
C PHE A 52 0.16 -7.68 -3.79
N MET A 53 0.02 -7.82 -5.12
CA MET A 53 -0.04 -9.13 -5.78
C MET A 53 1.24 -9.93 -5.53
N LEU A 54 2.41 -9.31 -5.70
CA LEU A 54 3.68 -9.96 -5.45
C LEU A 54 3.82 -10.38 -3.99
N LEU A 55 3.45 -9.54 -3.03
CA LEU A 55 3.51 -9.88 -1.61
C LEU A 55 2.64 -11.09 -1.28
N VAL A 56 1.40 -11.15 -1.78
CA VAL A 56 0.52 -12.28 -1.55
C VAL A 56 1.03 -13.55 -2.23
N LEU A 57 1.52 -13.47 -3.45
CA LEU A 57 2.10 -14.63 -4.15
C LEU A 57 3.36 -15.14 -3.47
N LEU A 58 4.21 -14.23 -3.00
CA LEU A 58 5.43 -14.54 -2.28
C LEU A 58 5.11 -15.22 -0.94
N ASP A 59 4.19 -14.65 -0.17
CA ASP A 59 3.73 -15.19 1.10
C ASP A 59 3.11 -16.58 0.92
N LEU A 60 2.22 -16.74 -0.07
CA LEU A 60 1.64 -18.03 -0.42
C LEU A 60 2.71 -19.06 -0.83
N SER A 61 3.69 -18.65 -1.65
CA SER A 61 4.79 -19.54 -2.06
C SER A 61 5.64 -19.99 -0.87
N ALA A 62 5.86 -19.09 0.09
CA ALA A 62 6.56 -19.41 1.33
C ALA A 62 5.73 -20.35 2.20
N VAL A 63 4.42 -20.14 2.37
CA VAL A 63 3.53 -21.03 3.16
C VAL A 63 3.55 -22.43 2.56
N LEU A 64 3.41 -22.54 1.24
CA LEU A 64 3.43 -23.83 0.55
C LEU A 64 4.79 -24.54 0.69
N TYR A 65 5.89 -23.78 0.61
CA TYR A 65 7.23 -24.31 0.80
C TYR A 65 7.43 -24.86 2.22
N PHE A 66 7.14 -24.05 3.24
CA PHE A 66 7.32 -24.44 4.64
C PHE A 66 6.36 -25.56 5.07
N SER A 67 5.14 -25.59 4.52
CA SER A 67 4.19 -26.69 4.73
C SER A 67 4.71 -28.01 4.14
N SER A 68 5.33 -27.95 2.96
CA SER A 68 5.76 -29.15 2.21
C SER A 68 7.01 -29.85 2.77
N ILE A 69 7.87 -29.17 3.53
CA ILE A 69 9.14 -29.75 4.02
C ILE A 69 8.98 -30.61 5.28
N GLY A 70 7.76 -30.70 5.81
CA GLY A 70 7.42 -31.51 6.96
C GLY A 70 7.31 -30.68 8.23
N ILE A 71 6.32 -31.04 9.05
CA ILE A 71 5.81 -30.34 10.24
C ILE A 71 6.89 -30.10 11.32
N GLN A 72 8.07 -30.73 11.21
CA GLN A 72 9.04 -30.80 12.29
C GLN A 72 9.88 -29.53 12.50
N ILE A 73 9.99 -28.62 11.53
CA ILE A 73 11.08 -27.62 11.59
C ILE A 73 10.65 -26.24 12.09
N ASN A 74 9.38 -25.80 11.96
CA ASN A 74 8.99 -24.47 12.46
C ASN A 74 7.47 -24.18 12.42
N VAL A 75 6.68 -24.91 13.22
CA VAL A 75 5.23 -24.62 13.38
C VAL A 75 4.95 -23.13 13.68
N PRO A 76 5.72 -22.42 14.52
CA PRO A 76 5.48 -21.00 14.78
C PRO A 76 5.65 -20.09 13.56
N LEU A 77 6.64 -20.37 12.69
CA LEU A 77 6.87 -19.59 11.47
C LEU A 77 5.69 -19.76 10.51
N LEU A 78 5.24 -21.00 10.33
CA LEU A 78 4.10 -21.30 9.47
C LEU A 78 2.82 -20.61 9.96
N ILE A 79 2.59 -20.57 11.27
CA ILE A 79 1.47 -19.82 11.86
C ILE A 79 1.63 -18.32 11.61
N LEU A 80 2.82 -17.74 11.80
CA LEU A 80 3.05 -16.32 11.54
C LEU A 80 2.78 -15.97 10.08
N LEU A 81 3.30 -16.78 9.16
CA LEU A 81 3.15 -16.57 7.73
C LEU A 81 1.69 -16.74 7.28
N ALA A 82 0.99 -17.74 7.82
CA ALA A 82 -0.45 -17.88 7.61
C ALA A 82 -1.25 -16.68 8.16
N LEU A 83 -0.79 -16.06 9.24
CA LEU A 83 -1.37 -14.83 9.79
C LEU A 83 -1.02 -13.59 8.95
N CYS A 84 0.08 -13.59 8.19
CA CYS A 84 0.40 -12.52 7.26
C CYS A 84 -0.64 -12.38 6.15
N ILE A 85 -1.20 -13.48 5.64
CA ILE A 85 -2.24 -13.46 4.60
C ILE A 85 -3.42 -12.53 4.95
N PRO A 86 -4.17 -12.74 6.06
CA PRO A 86 -5.29 -11.86 6.40
C PRO A 86 -4.84 -10.43 6.71
N VAL A 87 -3.66 -10.24 7.32
CA VAL A 87 -3.12 -8.89 7.61
C VAL A 87 -2.85 -8.12 6.32
N ILE A 88 -2.21 -8.75 5.33
CA ILE A 88 -1.97 -8.17 4.01
C ILE A 88 -3.30 -7.84 3.33
N TYR A 89 -4.31 -8.70 3.47
CA TYR A 89 -5.63 -8.51 2.89
C TYR A 89 -6.37 -7.29 3.47
N PHE A 90 -6.39 -7.17 4.80
CA PHE A 90 -6.96 -6.00 5.48
C PHE A 90 -6.24 -4.72 5.08
N TYR A 91 -4.91 -4.74 5.06
CA TYR A 91 -4.12 -3.58 4.68
C TYR A 91 -4.35 -3.20 3.21
N ASN A 92 -4.47 -4.19 2.32
CA ASN A 92 -4.76 -3.99 0.91
C ASN A 92 -6.09 -3.24 0.72
N VAL A 93 -7.18 -3.72 1.34
CA VAL A 93 -8.50 -3.08 1.26
C VAL A 93 -8.46 -1.66 1.85
N TYR A 94 -7.83 -1.50 3.01
CA TYR A 94 -7.69 -0.21 3.67
C TYR A 94 -6.94 0.82 2.81
N ASP A 95 -5.80 0.43 2.22
CA ASP A 95 -4.99 1.32 1.37
C ASP A 95 -5.74 1.72 0.10
N VAL A 96 -6.54 0.82 -0.50
CA VAL A 96 -7.39 1.15 -1.64
C VAL A 96 -8.47 2.16 -1.28
N LEU A 97 -9.15 1.99 -0.14
CA LEU A 97 -10.18 2.92 0.29
C LEU A 97 -9.60 4.32 0.53
N GLN A 98 -8.44 4.41 1.20
CA GLN A 98 -7.73 5.68 1.37
C GLN A 98 -7.28 6.30 0.04
N SER A 99 -6.75 5.48 -0.86
CA SER A 99 -6.29 5.92 -2.18
C SER A 99 -7.47 6.47 -3.01
N ALA A 100 -8.61 5.79 -2.97
CA ALA A 100 -9.86 6.21 -3.62
C ALA A 100 -10.39 7.53 -3.06
N ASP A 101 -10.43 7.68 -1.73
CA ASP A 101 -10.81 8.92 -1.07
C ASP A 101 -9.95 10.10 -1.53
N TRP A 102 -8.64 9.90 -1.57
CA TRP A 102 -7.70 10.92 -1.99
C TRP A 102 -7.83 11.29 -3.47
N VAL A 103 -7.99 10.32 -4.37
CA VAL A 103 -8.21 10.60 -5.81
C VAL A 103 -9.47 11.45 -6.00
N MET A 104 -10.51 11.17 -5.22
CA MET A 104 -11.73 11.97 -5.26
C MET A 104 -11.57 13.36 -4.65
N MET A 105 -10.83 13.50 -3.56
CA MET A 105 -10.52 14.82 -2.99
C MET A 105 -9.72 15.68 -3.97
N ARG A 106 -8.77 15.09 -4.69
CA ARG A 106 -8.01 15.80 -5.74
C ARG A 106 -8.93 16.27 -6.88
N ARG A 107 -9.86 15.42 -7.32
CA ARG A 107 -10.84 15.78 -8.37
C ARG A 107 -11.81 16.87 -7.90
N ARG A 108 -12.26 16.84 -6.63
CA ARG A 108 -13.07 17.91 -6.03
C ARG A 108 -12.29 19.21 -5.88
N ARG A 109 -11.05 19.15 -5.37
CA ARG A 109 -10.16 20.32 -5.25
C ARG A 109 -9.86 20.93 -6.61
N ALA A 110 -9.62 20.14 -7.67
CA ALA A 110 -9.42 20.67 -9.01
C ALA A 110 -10.66 21.42 -9.54
N VAL A 111 -11.87 20.92 -9.27
CA VAL A 111 -13.13 21.58 -9.68
C VAL A 111 -13.40 22.85 -8.86
N THR A 112 -13.10 22.85 -7.55
CA THR A 112 -13.28 24.02 -6.67
C THR A 112 -12.16 25.06 -6.83
N GLN A 113 -10.93 24.65 -7.11
CA GLN A 113 -9.77 25.52 -7.35
C GLN A 113 -9.81 26.20 -8.72
N SER A 114 -10.61 25.71 -9.67
CA SER A 114 -11.00 26.52 -10.84
C SER A 114 -11.71 27.83 -10.46
N SER A 115 -11.99 28.07 -9.17
CA SER A 115 -12.65 29.29 -8.68
C SER A 115 -12.01 29.91 -7.42
N MET A 116 -10.85 29.45 -6.93
CA MET A 116 -10.20 30.06 -5.75
C MET A 116 -8.68 29.89 -5.78
N ASP A 117 -7.98 31.02 -5.84
CA ASP A 117 -6.54 31.17 -6.11
C ASP A 117 -5.69 31.16 -4.82
N LYS A 118 -5.63 30.03 -4.10
CA LYS A 118 -4.64 29.88 -3.01
C LYS A 118 -4.20 28.43 -2.79
N PRO A 119 -2.89 28.11 -2.88
CA PRO A 119 -2.39 26.78 -2.61
C PRO A 119 -2.13 26.58 -1.11
N ILE A 120 -2.73 25.53 -0.53
CA ILE A 120 -2.42 25.07 0.83
C ILE A 120 -1.20 24.12 0.74
N SER A 121 -0.11 24.47 1.42
CA SER A 121 1.23 23.90 1.23
C SER A 121 1.59 22.70 2.13
N ASN A 122 0.83 22.39 3.18
CA ASN A 122 1.37 21.51 4.25
C ASN A 122 0.96 20.02 4.23
N GLU A 123 0.00 19.58 3.42
CA GLU A 123 -0.36 18.13 3.35
C GLU A 123 0.54 17.31 2.39
N ARG A 124 1.44 17.95 1.64
CA ARG A 124 2.24 17.33 0.57
C ARG A 124 3.38 16.44 1.12
N SER A 125 4.02 16.87 2.21
CA SER A 125 5.31 16.31 2.68
C SER A 125 5.26 14.83 3.12
N ALA A 126 4.18 14.39 3.78
CA ALA A 126 4.10 13.00 4.29
C ALA A 126 3.89 11.95 3.19
N ARG A 127 3.27 12.33 2.06
CA ARG A 127 2.95 11.41 0.96
C ARG A 127 3.93 11.51 -0.21
N ASP A 128 4.60 12.64 -0.38
CA ASP A 128 5.69 12.76 -1.34
C ASP A 128 6.84 11.81 -0.99
N ALA A 129 7.15 11.64 0.31
CA ALA A 129 8.13 10.64 0.77
C ALA A 129 7.73 9.18 0.43
N MET A 130 6.44 8.87 0.42
CA MET A 130 5.94 7.53 0.04
C MET A 130 5.83 7.35 -1.49
N MET A 131 5.59 8.41 -2.26
CA MET A 131 5.62 8.40 -3.73
C MET A 131 7.03 8.31 -4.30
N VAL A 132 8.08 8.66 -3.53
CA VAL A 132 9.48 8.44 -3.96
C VAL A 132 9.76 6.95 -4.18
N TRP A 133 9.14 6.06 -3.39
CA TRP A 133 9.30 4.62 -3.57
C TRP A 133 8.67 4.10 -4.87
N GLU A 134 7.61 4.76 -5.36
CA GLU A 134 6.91 4.41 -6.60
C GLU A 134 7.59 4.91 -7.89
N ARG A 135 8.60 5.77 -7.77
CA ARG A 135 9.25 6.42 -8.93
C ARG A 135 10.67 5.92 -9.24
N GLY A 136 11.19 4.94 -8.50
CA GLY A 136 12.59 4.49 -8.60
C GLY A 136 12.81 3.07 -9.10
N ILE A 137 14.09 2.77 -9.39
CA ILE A 137 14.66 1.42 -9.65
C ILE A 137 14.25 0.40 -8.58
N SER A 138 13.93 0.87 -7.37
CA SER A 138 13.44 0.09 -6.24
C SER A 138 12.29 -0.84 -6.57
N PHE A 139 11.33 -0.42 -7.40
CA PHE A 139 10.20 -1.29 -7.76
C PHE A 139 10.66 -2.46 -8.64
N GLY A 140 11.52 -2.19 -9.63
CA GLY A 140 12.12 -3.23 -10.47
C GLY A 140 12.99 -4.19 -9.66
N LEU A 141 13.79 -3.67 -8.74
CA LEU A 141 14.60 -4.49 -7.83
C LEU A 141 13.73 -5.37 -6.92
N LEU A 142 12.62 -4.84 -6.41
CA LEU A 142 11.64 -5.61 -5.63
C LEU A 142 11.03 -6.75 -6.45
N LEU A 143 10.70 -6.53 -7.73
CA LEU A 143 10.24 -7.59 -8.62
C LEU A 143 11.30 -8.66 -8.86
N ILE A 144 12.55 -8.26 -9.09
CA ILE A 144 13.67 -9.19 -9.32
C ILE A 144 13.92 -10.02 -8.06
N VAL A 145 14.06 -9.37 -6.90
CA VAL A 145 14.33 -10.05 -5.62
C VAL A 145 13.15 -10.94 -5.24
N GLY A 146 11.93 -10.41 -5.29
CA GLY A 146 10.71 -11.15 -4.95
C GLY A 146 10.46 -12.33 -5.90
N GLY A 147 10.61 -12.12 -7.21
CA GLY A 147 10.49 -13.19 -8.21
C GLY A 147 11.57 -14.25 -8.07
N SER A 148 12.82 -13.85 -7.83
CA SER A 148 13.93 -14.78 -7.63
C SER A 148 13.73 -15.62 -6.35
N LEU A 149 13.22 -15.01 -5.28
CA LEU A 149 12.89 -15.71 -4.03
C LEU A 149 11.74 -16.71 -4.25
N MET A 150 10.72 -16.31 -5.01
CA MET A 150 9.62 -17.21 -5.38
C MET A 150 10.13 -18.41 -6.19
N VAL A 151 10.98 -18.20 -7.20
CA VAL A 151 11.58 -19.30 -7.98
C VAL A 151 12.40 -20.22 -7.08
N LEU A 152 13.13 -19.66 -6.12
CA LEU A 152 13.93 -20.42 -5.17
C LEU A 152 13.05 -21.35 -4.31
N PHE A 153 11.92 -20.85 -3.80
CA PHE A 153 10.94 -21.68 -3.08
C PHE A 153 10.30 -22.76 -3.96
N PHE A 154 9.99 -22.46 -5.22
CA PHE A 154 9.40 -23.44 -6.13
C PHE A 154 10.38 -24.53 -6.57
N ARG A 155 11.66 -24.19 -6.82
CA ARG A 155 12.67 -25.15 -7.29
C ARG A 155 13.19 -26.04 -6.17
N LYS A 156 13.04 -25.65 -4.90
CA LYS A 156 13.49 -26.40 -3.72
C LYS A 156 14.91 -26.98 -3.87
N PRO A 157 15.93 -26.15 -4.14
CA PRO A 157 17.28 -26.66 -4.33
C PRO A 157 17.82 -27.28 -3.02
N ARG A 158 18.55 -28.40 -3.13
CA ARG A 158 19.01 -29.19 -1.97
C ARG A 158 19.82 -28.38 -0.96
N TRP A 159 20.75 -27.54 -1.43
CA TRP A 159 21.56 -26.66 -0.57
C TRP A 159 20.70 -25.71 0.28
N PHE A 160 19.57 -25.24 -0.25
CA PHE A 160 18.67 -24.35 0.46
C PHE A 160 17.86 -25.09 1.52
N GLN A 161 17.47 -26.33 1.22
CA GLN A 161 16.79 -27.20 2.18
C GLN A 161 17.70 -27.57 3.35
N GLU A 162 18.97 -27.89 3.10
CA GLU A 162 19.94 -28.20 4.16
C GLU A 162 20.18 -27.01 5.09
N ILE A 163 20.36 -25.81 4.52
CA ILE A 163 20.51 -24.59 5.33
C ILE A 163 19.26 -24.33 6.15
N LEU A 164 18.06 -24.46 5.57
CA LEU A 164 16.82 -24.24 6.31
C LEU A 164 16.52 -25.34 7.34
N ALA A 165 16.95 -26.58 7.10
CA ALA A 165 16.78 -27.66 8.07
C ALA A 165 17.66 -27.44 9.31
N VAL A 166 18.91 -27.01 9.11
CA VAL A 166 19.87 -26.80 10.20
C VAL A 166 19.67 -25.45 10.89
N TYR A 167 19.36 -24.39 10.13
CA TYR A 167 19.33 -23.02 10.63
C TYR A 167 17.95 -22.34 10.55
N GLY A 168 16.90 -23.00 10.07
CA GLY A 168 15.58 -22.39 9.84
C GLY A 168 14.94 -21.78 11.09
N GLY A 169 15.03 -22.49 12.22
CA GLY A 169 14.57 -22.00 13.53
C GLY A 169 15.30 -20.73 13.97
N TYR A 170 16.63 -20.81 14.05
CA TYR A 170 17.48 -19.73 14.54
C TYR A 170 17.48 -18.50 13.64
N SER A 171 17.52 -18.69 12.31
CA SER A 171 17.50 -17.60 11.34
C SER A 171 16.22 -16.77 11.45
N PHE A 172 15.07 -17.42 11.62
CA PHE A 172 13.80 -16.73 11.81
C PHE A 172 13.73 -15.94 13.12
N ALA A 173 14.18 -16.54 14.23
CA ALA A 173 14.23 -15.87 15.53
C ALA A 173 15.10 -14.60 15.48
N ILE A 174 16.30 -14.72 14.89
CA ILE A 174 17.21 -13.59 14.71
C ILE A 174 16.57 -12.50 13.85
N LEU A 175 15.89 -12.88 12.75
CA LEU A 175 15.21 -11.94 11.87
C LEU A 175 14.08 -11.17 12.59
N MET A 176 13.29 -11.85 13.42
CA MET A 176 12.25 -11.23 14.24
C MET A 176 12.84 -10.25 15.28
N ILE A 177 13.94 -10.63 15.94
CA ILE A 177 14.62 -9.77 16.92
C ILE A 177 15.16 -8.51 16.23
N ILE A 178 15.85 -8.67 15.10
CA ILE A 178 16.36 -7.55 14.32
C ILE A 178 15.22 -6.65 13.83
N GLY A 179 14.13 -7.24 13.33
CA GLY A 179 12.94 -6.50 12.89
C GLY A 179 12.31 -5.68 14.02
N GLY A 180 12.18 -6.26 15.21
CA GLY A 180 11.69 -5.58 16.40
C GLY A 180 12.60 -4.42 16.84
N LEU A 181 13.91 -4.64 16.87
CA LEU A 181 14.91 -3.61 17.21
C LEU A 181 14.88 -2.44 16.20
N LEU A 182 14.76 -2.73 14.91
CA LEU A 182 14.68 -1.70 13.87
C LEU A 182 13.41 -0.85 14.00
N LEU A 183 12.26 -1.47 14.27
CA LEU A 183 11.01 -0.74 14.50
C LEU A 183 11.09 0.13 15.75
N PHE A 184 11.64 -0.40 16.84
CA PHE A 184 11.86 0.35 18.07
C PHE A 184 12.83 1.52 17.88
N GLY A 185 13.95 1.29 17.20
CA GLY A 185 14.92 2.32 16.83
C GLY A 185 14.33 3.41 15.94
N ARG A 186 13.49 3.04 14.96
CA ARG A 186 12.80 4.00 14.10
C ARG A 186 11.85 4.88 14.88
N GLU A 187 11.04 4.29 15.76
CA GLU A 187 10.06 5.04 16.54
C GLU A 187 10.72 5.98 17.53
N THR A 188 11.74 5.50 18.26
CA THR A 188 12.53 6.33 19.19
C THR A 188 13.22 7.49 18.46
N TRP A 189 13.75 7.27 17.26
CA TRP A 189 14.34 8.34 16.44
C TRP A 189 13.31 9.39 16.02
N VAL A 190 12.11 8.97 15.60
CA VAL A 190 11.02 9.88 15.24
C VAL A 190 10.59 10.71 16.44
N MET A 191 10.45 10.10 17.62
CA MET A 191 10.13 10.81 18.87
C MET A 191 11.22 11.83 19.25
N LEU A 192 12.50 11.45 19.14
CA LEU A 192 13.63 12.34 19.42
C LEU A 192 13.69 13.53 18.46
N ARG A 193 13.42 13.32 17.17
CA ARG A 193 13.41 14.40 16.18
C ARG A 193 12.25 15.38 16.41
N LYS A 194 11.11 14.89 16.92
CA LYS A 194 9.94 15.72 17.24
C LYS A 194 10.12 16.55 18.51
N LYS A 195 11.00 16.14 19.44
CA LYS A 195 11.36 16.92 20.65
C LYS A 195 12.42 18.01 20.41
N ARG A 196 13.15 17.97 19.27
CA ARG A 196 14.15 18.99 18.90
C ARG A 196 13.60 20.12 18.02
N LEU A 197 12.31 20.10 17.71
CA LEU A 197 11.56 21.15 17.02
C LEU A 197 10.58 21.77 18.01
#